data_AF-A0A820QCB6-F1
#
_entry.id   AF-A0A820QCB6-F1
#
_cell.length_a   1.000
_cell.length_b   1.000
_cell.length_c   1.000
_cell.angle_alpha   90.00
_cell.angle_beta   90.00
_cell.angle_gamma   90.00
#
_symmetry.space_group_name_H-M   'P 1'
#
loop_
_entity.id
_entity.type
_entity.pdbx_description
1 polymer ?
#
loop_
_entity_poly.entity_id
_entity_poly.type
_entity_poly.pdbx_seq_one_letter_code
_entity_poly.pdbx_strand_id
1 'polypeptide(L)'
;MKIGKELLAKMPENYRNNDIVSTSAIDMLMKFGDVESAERVFRSIKTKNINIYGALMNGYNLNGVSWKCFKIFEEMKEKDIIPDEFGWNILIGACSK
;
A
#
# COMPACT_ATOMS: atom_id res chain seq x y z
N MET A 1 -2.76 15.69 -9.92
CA MET A 1 -2.93 14.26 -10.31
C MET A 1 -4.42 13.89 -10.40
N LYS A 2 -5.10 14.32 -11.46
CA LYS A 2 -6.54 14.02 -11.70
C LYS A 2 -6.72 12.74 -12.51
N ILE A 3 -5.84 12.54 -13.50
CA ILE A 3 -5.85 11.41 -14.43
C ILE A 3 -5.63 10.07 -13.72
N GLY A 4 -4.69 9.98 -12.77
CA GLY A 4 -4.42 8.73 -12.04
C GLY A 4 -5.64 8.22 -11.26
N LYS A 5 -6.34 9.12 -10.55
CA LYS A 5 -7.57 8.77 -9.82
C LYS A 5 -8.72 8.39 -10.76
N GLU A 6 -8.88 9.11 -11.87
CA GLU A 6 -9.92 8.81 -12.87
C GLU A 6 -9.69 7.46 -13.57
N LEU A 7 -8.43 7.12 -13.86
CA LEU A 7 -8.07 5.80 -14.39
C LEU A 7 -8.40 4.68 -13.40
N LEU A 8 -8.05 4.85 -12.12
CA LEU A 8 -8.36 3.87 -11.07
C LEU A 8 -9.87 3.69 -10.84
N ALA A 9 -10.65 4.79 -10.89
CA ALA A 9 -12.10 4.73 -10.78
C ALA A 9 -12.75 3.93 -11.93
N LYS A 10 -12.15 3.99 -13.13
CA LYS A 10 -12.61 3.30 -14.34
C LYS A 10 -11.98 1.91 -14.52
N MET A 11 -11.10 1.46 -13.61
CA MET A 11 -10.50 0.13 -13.73
C MET A 11 -11.58 -0.95 -13.57
N PRO A 12 -11.72 -1.86 -14.55
CA PRO A 12 -12.63 -2.97 -14.42
C PRO A 12 -12.15 -3.92 -13.31
N GLU A 13 -13.10 -4.63 -12.71
CA GLU A 13 -12.89 -5.38 -11.45
C GLU A 13 -11.79 -6.46 -11.56
N ASN A 14 -11.57 -7.00 -12.76
CA ASN A 14 -10.48 -7.93 -13.05
C ASN A 14 -9.08 -7.31 -12.88
N TYR A 15 -8.90 -6.01 -13.11
CA TYR A 15 -7.63 -5.32 -12.88
C TYR A 15 -7.39 -5.00 -11.40
N ARG A 16 -8.46 -4.88 -10.60
CA ARG A 16 -8.36 -4.70 -9.12
C ARG A 16 -7.88 -5.97 -8.40
N ASN A 17 -7.98 -7.12 -9.05
CA ASN A 17 -7.44 -8.39 -8.54
C ASN A 17 -6.08 -8.72 -9.18
N ASN A 18 -5.51 -7.82 -9.97
CA ASN A 18 -4.14 -7.96 -10.47
C ASN A 18 -3.18 -7.30 -9.46
N ASP A 19 -2.27 -8.09 -8.91
CA ASP A 19 -1.32 -7.65 -7.89
C ASP A 19 -0.44 -6.49 -8.36
N ILE A 20 0.04 -6.53 -9.60
CA ILE A 20 0.94 -5.51 -10.15
C ILE A 20 0.20 -4.17 -10.31
N VAL A 21 -1.00 -4.22 -10.87
CA VAL A 21 -1.81 -3.02 -11.11
C VAL A 21 -2.22 -2.38 -9.79
N SER A 22 -2.67 -3.19 -8.84
CA SER A 22 -3.13 -2.70 -7.54
C SER A 22 -1.97 -2.16 -6.68
N THR A 23 -0.80 -2.81 -6.72
CA THR A 23 0.42 -2.32 -6.06
C THR A 23 0.85 -0.97 -6.67
N SER A 24 0.88 -0.87 -8.00
CA SER A 24 1.26 0.37 -8.70
C SER A 24 0.28 1.51 -8.41
N ALA A 25 -1.01 1.20 -8.31
CA ALA A 25 -2.05 2.15 -7.95
C ALA A 25 -1.83 2.73 -6.54
N ILE A 26 -1.57 1.86 -5.56
CA ILE A 26 -1.27 2.26 -4.17
C ILE A 26 -0.01 3.12 -4.15
N ASP A 27 1.09 2.66 -4.74
CA ASP A 27 2.36 3.40 -4.77
C ASP A 27 2.20 4.79 -5.39
N MET A 28 1.51 4.89 -6.52
CA MET A 28 1.21 6.16 -7.16
C MET A 28 0.40 7.07 -6.23
N LEU A 29 -0.72 6.60 -5.69
CA LEU A 29 -1.57 7.41 -4.82
C LEU A 29 -0.81 7.91 -3.58
N MET A 30 0.01 7.06 -2.96
CA MET A 30 0.83 7.43 -1.82
C MET A 30 1.92 8.44 -2.18
N LYS A 31 2.60 8.31 -3.33
CA LYS A 31 3.61 9.28 -3.79
C LYS A 31 3.08 10.69 -3.98
N PHE A 32 1.80 10.83 -4.27
CA PHE A 32 1.13 12.12 -4.42
C PHE A 32 0.29 12.53 -3.19
N GLY A 33 0.42 11.79 -2.08
CA GLY A 33 -0.23 12.09 -0.81
C GLY A 33 -1.73 11.85 -0.74
N ASP A 34 -2.31 11.13 -1.70
CA ASP A 34 -3.70 10.68 -1.59
C ASP A 34 -3.80 9.37 -0.80
N VAL A 35 -3.47 9.47 0.49
CA VAL A 35 -3.43 8.33 1.42
C VAL A 35 -4.79 7.64 1.52
N GLU A 36 -5.88 8.41 1.55
CA GLU A 36 -7.23 7.88 1.73
C GLU A 36 -7.65 7.00 0.53
N SER A 37 -7.39 7.45 -0.71
CA SER A 37 -7.67 6.60 -1.87
C SER A 37 -6.78 5.36 -1.92
N ALA A 38 -5.51 5.46 -1.50
CA ALA A 38 -4.61 4.31 -1.45
C ALA A 38 -5.13 3.26 -0.46
N GLU A 39 -5.59 3.69 0.72
CA GLU A 39 -6.24 2.82 1.70
C GLU A 39 -7.50 2.17 1.12
N ARG A 40 -8.35 2.92 0.40
CA ARG A 40 -9.54 2.34 -0.27
C ARG A 40 -9.17 1.26 -1.29
N VAL A 41 -8.19 1.53 -2.14
CA VAL A 41 -7.70 0.53 -3.11
C VAL A 41 -7.18 -0.70 -2.38
N PHE A 42 -6.31 -0.52 -1.38
CA PHE A 42 -5.80 -1.61 -0.57
C PHE A 42 -6.92 -2.45 0.04
N ARG A 43 -7.93 -1.83 0.65
CA ARG A 43 -9.07 -2.54 1.25
C ARG A 43 -9.91 -3.29 0.23
N SER A 44 -9.99 -2.82 -1.01
CA SER A 44 -10.74 -3.49 -2.09
C SER A 44 -10.10 -4.78 -2.61
N ILE A 45 -8.79 -4.97 -2.40
CA ILE A 45 -8.06 -6.16 -2.86
C ILE A 45 -8.41 -7.37 -1.97
N LYS A 46 -8.94 -8.44 -2.57
CA LYS A 46 -9.32 -9.66 -1.82
C LYS A 46 -8.12 -10.44 -1.29
N THR A 47 -7.17 -10.73 -2.16
CA THR A 47 -5.95 -11.46 -1.82
C THR A 47 -4.76 -10.51 -1.89
N LYS A 48 -4.13 -10.25 -0.74
CA LYS A 48 -2.99 -9.34 -0.65
C LYS A 48 -1.72 -10.14 -0.51
N ASN A 49 -0.69 -9.75 -1.26
CA ASN A 49 0.65 -10.29 -1.14
C ASN A 49 1.58 -9.26 -0.49
N ILE A 50 2.83 -9.67 -0.27
CA ILE A 50 3.87 -8.87 0.37
C ILE A 50 4.13 -7.52 -0.32
N ASN A 51 4.05 -7.45 -1.65
CA ASN A 51 4.28 -6.23 -2.41
C ASN A 51 3.17 -5.19 -2.17
N ILE A 52 1.91 -5.64 -2.09
CA ILE A 52 0.76 -4.79 -1.80
C ILE A 52 0.88 -4.17 -0.41
N TYR A 53 1.29 -4.96 0.59
CA TYR A 53 1.57 -4.47 1.94
C TYR A 53 2.74 -3.49 1.96
N GLY A 54 3.86 -3.85 1.32
CA GLY A 54 5.07 -3.02 1.25
C GLY A 54 4.82 -1.66 0.60
N ALA A 55 4.01 -1.60 -0.47
CA ALA A 55 3.66 -0.34 -1.12
C ALA A 55 2.90 0.61 -0.19
N LEU A 56 1.92 0.09 0.57
CA LEU A 56 1.15 0.90 1.51
C LEU A 56 2.02 1.34 2.70
N MET A 57 2.81 0.43 3.27
CA MET A 57 3.72 0.71 4.38
C MET A 57 4.75 1.80 4.02
N ASN A 58 5.42 1.66 2.86
CA ASN A 58 6.36 2.67 2.38
C ASN A 58 5.67 4.01 2.17
N GLY A 59 4.47 4.00 1.59
CA GLY A 59 3.67 5.18 1.40
C GLY A 59 3.38 5.94 2.70
N TYR A 60 3.11 5.25 3.81
CA TYR A 60 2.86 5.93 5.09
C TYR A 60 4.10 6.67 5.60
N ASN A 61 5.27 6.05 5.45
CA ASN A 61 6.53 6.71 5.78
C ASN A 61 6.74 7.96 4.92
N LEU A 62 6.43 7.92 3.62
CA LEU A 62 6.53 9.07 2.72
C LEU A 62 5.59 10.21 3.11
N ASN A 63 4.44 9.90 3.70
CA ASN A 63 3.40 10.86 4.06
C ASN A 63 3.42 11.28 5.54
N GLY A 64 4.49 10.97 6.28
CA GLY A 64 4.67 11.39 7.68
C GLY A 64 3.70 10.73 8.67
N VAL A 65 3.08 9.61 8.31
CA VAL A 65 2.13 8.87 9.15
C VAL A 65 2.66 7.48 9.50
N SER A 66 3.94 7.41 9.87
CA SER A 66 4.70 6.18 10.11
C SER A 66 4.04 5.22 11.11
N TRP A 67 3.25 5.70 12.06
CA TRP A 67 2.50 4.83 13.00
C TRP A 67 1.52 3.88 12.28
N LYS A 68 0.96 4.29 11.13
CA LYS A 68 0.09 3.43 10.31
C LYS A 68 0.87 2.31 9.62
N CYS A 69 2.18 2.47 9.42
CA CYS A 69 3.05 1.42 8.91
C CYS A 69 3.04 0.21 9.86
N PHE A 70 3.23 0.45 11.16
CA PHE A 70 3.22 -0.62 12.17
C PHE A 70 1.85 -1.30 12.28
N LYS A 71 0.76 -0.53 12.19
CA LYS A 71 -0.61 -1.10 12.17
C LYS A 71 -0.83 -2.04 10.97
N ILE A 72 -0.31 -1.69 9.81
CA ILE A 72 -0.40 -2.56 8.62
C ILE A 72 0.52 -3.78 8.73
N PHE A 73 1.68 -3.63 9.36
CA PHE A 73 2.55 -4.77 9.67
C PHE A 73 1.88 -5.76 10.64
N GLU A 74 1.15 -5.29 11.65
CA GLU A 74 0.35 -6.15 12.54
C GLU A 74 -0.71 -6.93 11.74
N GLU A 75 -1.46 -6.26 10.86
CA GLU A 75 -2.43 -6.93 9.98
C GLU A 75 -1.77 -7.97 9.06
N MET A 76 -0.53 -7.72 8.63
CA MET A 76 0.23 -8.65 7.80
C MET A 76 0.61 -9.93 8.60
N LYS A 77 1.03 -9.76 9.86
CA LYS A 77 1.34 -10.87 10.77
C LYS A 77 0.12 -11.71 11.10
N GLU A 78 -1.04 -11.09 11.33
CA GLU A 78 -2.31 -11.81 11.59
C GLU A 78 -2.74 -12.72 10.43
N LYS A 79 -2.18 -12.50 9.24
CA LYS A 79 -2.43 -13.30 8.03
C LYS A 79 -1.27 -14.23 7.68
N ASP A 80 -0.33 -14.42 8.59
CA ASP A 80 0.88 -15.24 8.39
C ASP A 80 1.74 -14.79 7.19
N ILE A 81 1.67 -13.52 6.82
CA ILE A 81 2.52 -12.92 5.79
C ILE A 81 3.73 -12.28 6.48
N ILE A 82 4.93 -12.68 6.08
CA ILE A 82 6.19 -12.23 6.66
C ILE A 82 6.82 -11.17 5.74
N PRO A 83 7.32 -10.03 6.25
CA PRO A 83 8.04 -9.06 5.43
C PRO A 83 9.33 -9.65 4.86
N ASP A 84 9.68 -9.24 3.65
CA ASP A 84 10.94 -9.51 2.99
C ASP A 84 11.96 -8.42 3.38
N GLU A 85 13.15 -8.48 2.81
CA GLU A 85 14.19 -7.47 3.03
C GLU A 85 13.66 -6.04 2.83
N PHE A 86 12.84 -5.84 1.79
CA PHE A 86 12.24 -4.54 1.51
C PHE A 86 11.25 -4.11 2.61
N GLY A 87 10.35 -4.99 3.03
CA GLY A 87 9.40 -4.75 4.12
C GLY A 87 10.09 -4.42 5.45
N TRP A 88 11.16 -5.13 5.80
CA TRP A 88 11.94 -4.86 7.01
C TRP A 88 12.66 -3.51 6.94
N ASN A 89 13.24 -3.16 5.78
CA ASN A 89 13.86 -1.84 5.58
C ASN A 89 12.84 -0.70 5.76
N ILE A 90 11.60 -0.88 5.31
CA ILE A 90 10.51 0.09 5.53
C ILE A 90 10.20 0.24 7.03
N LEU A 91 10.11 -0.86 7.77
CA LEU A 91 9.82 -0.85 9.21
C LEU A 91 10.92 -0.16 10.00
N ILE A 92 12.19 -0.47 9.72
CA ILE A 92 13.33 0.19 10.37
C ILE A 92 13.33 1.68 10.04
N GLY A 93 13.08 2.04 8.77
CA GLY A 93 12.97 3.44 8.35
C GLY A 93 11.81 4.19 9.02
N ALA A 94 10.74 3.50 9.43
CA ALA A 94 9.62 4.08 10.14
C ALA A 94 9.98 4.46 11.60
N CYS A 95 10.96 3.78 12.21
CA CYS A 95 11.45 4.08 13.56
C CYS A 95 12.40 5.30 13.61
N SER A 96 13.01 5.66 12.49
CA SER A 96 14.02 6.70 12.40
C SER A 96 13.45 8.08 12.01
N LYS A 97 12.12 8.22 11.99
CA LYS A 97 11.40 9.43 11.58
C LYS A 97 10.68 10.09 12.74
#